data_AF-A0A067Q888-F1
#
_entry.id   AF-A0A067Q888-F1
#
_cell.length_a   1.000
_cell.length_b   1.000
_cell.length_c   1.000
_cell.angle_alpha   90.00
_cell.angle_beta   90.00
_cell.angle_gamma   90.00
#
_symmetry.space_group_name_H-M   'P 1'
#
loop_
_entity.id
_entity.type
_entity.pdbx_description
1 polymer ?
#
loop_
_entity_poly.entity_id
_entity_poly.type
_entity_poly.pdbx_seq_one_letter_code
_entity_poly.pdbx_strand_id
1 'polypeptide(L)' 'KIETLFGISAQQIGVSYVDNDGDEVTLSTDEELRDYYSTAHQAGQVIKFIVHNL' A
#
# COMPACT_ATOMS: atom_id res chain seq x y z
N LYS A 1 7.98 7.70 -6.81
CA LYS A 1 8.71 6.81 -5.88
C LYS A 1 8.44 7.30 -4.47
N ILE A 2 7.71 6.51 -3.67
CA ILE A 2 7.18 6.90 -2.34
C ILE A 2 8.34 7.16 -1.36
N GLU A 3 9.43 6.42 -1.48
CA GLU A 3 10.67 6.59 -0.71
C GLU A 3 11.23 8.02 -0.81
N THR A 4 11.17 8.64 -1.99
CA THR A 4 11.67 10.00 -2.24
C THR A 4 10.70 11.07 -1.75
N LEU A 5 9.39 10.79 -1.80
CA LEU A 5 8.36 11.72 -1.35
C LEU A 5 8.31 11.84 0.18
N PHE A 6 8.63 10.76 0.88
CA PHE A 6 8.54 10.67 2.34
C PHE A 6 9.90 10.56 3.05
N GLY A 7 11.01 10.45 2.31
CA GLY A 7 12.35 10.33 2.88
C GLY A 7 12.60 9.02 3.64
N ILE A 8 11.85 7.97 3.33
CA ILE A 8 11.93 6.64 3.97
C ILE A 8 12.77 5.72 3.06
N SER A 9 13.65 4.89 3.64
CA SER A 9 14.37 3.88 2.86
C SER A 9 13.39 2.92 2.18
N ALA A 10 13.63 2.56 0.92
CA ALA A 10 12.77 1.61 0.21
C ALA A 10 12.66 0.24 0.89
N GLN A 11 13.63 -0.12 1.74
CA GLN A 11 13.62 -1.36 2.53
C GLN A 11 12.79 -1.25 3.82
N GLN A 12 12.38 -0.04 4.19
CA GLN A 12 11.67 0.29 5.42
C GLN A 12 10.30 0.92 5.13
N ILE A 13 9.83 0.85 3.89
CA ILE A 13 8.58 1.47 3.51
C ILE A 13 7.48 0.41 3.43
N GLY A 14 6.43 0.62 4.22
CA GLY A 14 5.18 -0.13 4.13
C GLY A 14 4.04 0.82 3.78
N VAL A 15 2.96 0.28 3.22
CA VAL A 15 1.71 1.01 3.04
C VAL A 15 0.54 0.21 3.59
N SER A 16 -0.46 0.85 4.19
CA SER A 16 -1.70 0.19 4.58
C SER A 16 -2.92 0.81 3.93
N TYR A 17 -3.99 0.05 3.81
CA TYR A 17 -5.31 0.52 3.39
C TYR A 17 -6.41 -0.16 4.20
N VAL A 18 -7.60 0.42 4.17
CA VAL A 18 -8.81 -0.19 4.76
C VAL A 18 -9.56 -0.92 3.63
N ASP A 19 -9.79 -2.21 3.81
CA ASP A 19 -10.51 -3.03 2.84
C ASP A 19 -12.05 -2.90 2.97
N ASN A 20 -12.78 -3.73 2.23
CA ASN A 20 -14.25 -3.69 2.21
C ASN A 20 -14.89 -4.22 3.50
N ASP A 21 -14.15 -4.99 4.29
CA ASP A 21 -14.60 -5.52 5.58
C ASP A 21 -14.26 -4.55 6.73
N GLY A 22 -13.51 -3.48 6.42
CA GLY A 22 -13.10 -2.46 7.38
C GLY A 22 -11.78 -2.77 8.08
N ASP A 23 -11.08 -3.82 7.64
CA ASP A 23 -9.82 -4.25 8.20
C ASP A 23 -8.66 -3.43 7.64
N GLU A 24 -7.69 -3.10 8.51
CA GLU A 24 -6.45 -2.48 8.07
C GLU A 24 -5.48 -3.54 7.55
N VAL A 25 -5.24 -3.50 6.24
CA VAL A 25 -4.31 -4.40 5.57
C VAL A 25 -3.00 -3.66 5.30
N THR A 26 -1.89 -4.21 5.80
CA THR A 26 -0.54 -3.67 5.55
C THR A 26 0.15 -4.45 4.44
N LEU A 27 0.71 -3.72 3.47
CA LEU A 27 1.50 -4.20 2.35
C LEU A 27 2.94 -3.73 2.58
N SER A 28 3.84 -4.68 2.80
CA SER A 28 5.23 -4.44 3.19
C SER A 28 6.23 -4.74 2.07
N THR A 29 5.75 -5.35 0.99
CA THR A 29 6.55 -5.74 -0.18
C THR A 29 5.95 -5.25 -1.49
N ASP A 30 6.80 -5.08 -2.50
CA ASP A 30 6.36 -4.77 -3.87
C ASP A 30 5.45 -5.87 -4.45
N GLU A 31 5.63 -7.13 -4.04
CA GLU A 31 4.82 -8.26 -4.49
C GLU A 31 3.38 -8.15 -3.98
N GLU A 32 3.21 -7.90 -2.69
CA GLU A 32 1.89 -7.69 -2.07
C GLU A 32 1.15 -6.50 -2.69
N LEU A 33 1.87 -5.40 -2.98
CA LEU A 33 1.28 -4.23 -3.62
C LEU A 33 0.83 -4.53 -5.06
N ARG A 34 1.62 -5.31 -5.82
CA ARG A 34 1.25 -5.73 -7.18
C ARG A 34 0.07 -6.68 -7.18
N ASP A 35 0.03 -7.60 -6.22
CA ASP A 35 -1.09 -8.51 -6.06
C ASP A 35 -2.38 -7.73 -5.76
N TYR A 36 -2.32 -6.77 -4.82
CA TYR A 36 -3.44 -5.88 -4.53
C TYR A 36 -4.02 -5.21 -5.79
N TYR A 37 -3.16 -4.61 -6.62
CA TYR A 37 -3.59 -3.97 -7.87
C TYR A 37 -4.16 -4.94 -8.90
N SER A 38 -3.83 -6.23 -8.81
CA SER A 38 -4.26 -7.25 -9.76
C SER A 38 -5.56 -7.94 -9.34
N THR A 39 -5.80 -8.08 -8.03
CA THR A 39 -6.86 -8.94 -7.48
C THR A 39 -7.94 -8.18 -6.74
N ALA A 40 -7.57 -7.14 -5.99
CA ALA A 40 -8.48 -6.43 -5.10
C ALA A 40 -8.88 -5.04 -5.63
N HIS A 41 -8.03 -4.39 -6.42
CA HIS A 41 -8.33 -3.08 -7.00
C HIS A 41 -9.39 -3.18 -8.11
N GLN A 42 -10.47 -2.40 -7.99
CA GLN A 42 -11.46 -2.26 -9.06
C GLN A 42 -11.18 -1.03 -9.92
N ALA A 43 -11.31 -1.19 -11.24
CA ALA A 43 -11.13 -0.08 -12.17
C ALA A 43 -12.10 1.09 -11.84
N GLY A 44 -11.55 2.28 -11.58
CA GLY A 44 -12.31 3.46 -11.17
C GLY A 44 -12.41 3.67 -9.65
N GLN A 45 -11.96 2.71 -8.84
CA GLN A 45 -11.91 2.84 -7.39
C GLN A 45 -10.70 3.70 -6.98
N VAL A 46 -10.98 4.77 -6.23
CA VAL A 46 -9.95 5.56 -5.54
C VAL A 46 -9.63 4.85 -4.24
N ILE A 47 -8.36 4.48 -4.07
CA ILE A 47 -7.84 3.95 -2.82
C ILE A 47 -6.96 4.97 -2.11
N LYS A 48 -7.11 5.04 -0.78
CA LYS A 48 -6.24 5.82 0.10
C LYS A 48 -5.28 4.88 0.82
N PHE A 49 -3.98 5.07 0.57
CA PHE A 49 -2.93 4.42 1.31
C PHE A 49 -2.41 5.32 2.45
N ILE A 50 -2.07 4.69 3.58
CA ILE A 50 -1.29 5.28 4.67
C ILE A 50 0.13 4.77 4.51
N VAL A 51 1.12 5.67 4.56
CA VAL A 51 2.55 5.30 4.43
C VAL A 51 3.15 5.13 5.82
N HIS A 52 3.86 4.01 6.01
CA HIS A 52 4.54 3.64 7.25
C HIS A 52 6.05 3.57 7.05
N ASN A 53 6.79 3.94 8.10
CA ASN A 53 8.22 3.69 8.23
C ASN A 53 8.41 2.51 9.19
N LEU A 54 8.91 1.39 8.67
CA LEU A 54 9.01 0.08 9.32
C LEU A 54 10.42 -0.18 9.90
#